data_AF-A0A2G6GPX2-F1
#
_entry.id   AF-A0A2G6GPX2-F1
#
_cell.length_a   1.000
_cell.length_b   1.000
_cell.length_c   1.000
_cell.angle_alpha   90.00
_cell.angle_beta   90.00
_cell.angle_gamma   90.00
#
_symmetry.space_group_name_H-M   'P 1'
#
loop_
_entity.id
_entity.type
_entity.pdbx_description
1 polymer ?
#
loop_
_entity_poly.entity_id
_entity_poly.type
_entity_poly.pdbx_seq_one_letter_code
_entity_poly.pdbx_strand_id
1 'polypeptide(L)'
;MQQAQKTALRKYGTDTLSAVNETHTFVLFQQASKSRSNPYAKTHFFVYDLKRNEVIYEDSIPSASVRWHTAQSLLISRQKGIIQDTEDDGKIRYIYDLNTKKTKEVSPNTQNEKI
;
A
#
# COMPACT_ATOMS: atom_id res chain seq x y z
N MET A 1 -16.41 11.14 -3.52
CA MET A 1 -16.13 9.74 -3.96
C MET A 1 -16.14 9.54 -5.48
N GLN A 2 -17.09 10.08 -6.26
CA GLN A 2 -17.20 9.80 -7.71
C GLN A 2 -15.91 10.05 -8.51
N GLN A 3 -15.18 11.14 -8.25
CA GLN A 3 -13.94 11.45 -8.99
C GLN A 3 -12.80 10.45 -8.69
N ALA A 4 -12.70 9.99 -7.44
CA ALA A 4 -11.69 9.01 -7.05
C ALA A 4 -11.88 7.68 -7.80
N GLN A 5 -13.12 7.20 -7.86
CA GLN A 5 -13.49 6.01 -8.63
C GLN A 5 -13.27 6.18 -10.14
N LYS A 6 -13.59 7.35 -10.72
CA LYS A 6 -13.27 7.64 -12.13
C LYS A 6 -11.76 7.61 -12.39
N THR A 7 -10.97 8.15 -11.47
CA THR A 7 -9.50 8.12 -11.57
C THR A 7 -8.97 6.70 -11.51
N ALA A 8 -9.48 5.88 -10.58
CA ALA A 8 -9.17 4.47 -10.47
C ALA A 8 -9.51 3.70 -11.76
N LEU A 9 -10.74 3.88 -12.27
CA LEU A 9 -11.20 3.24 -13.50
C LEU A 9 -10.33 3.58 -14.71
N ARG A 10 -9.91 4.85 -14.85
CA ARG A 10 -8.99 5.28 -15.92
C ARG A 10 -7.60 4.65 -15.81
N LYS A 11 -7.09 4.48 -14.59
CA LYS A 11 -5.73 3.96 -14.35
C LYS A 11 -5.67 2.43 -14.43
N TYR A 12 -6.64 1.75 -13.83
CA TYR A 12 -6.57 0.30 -13.57
C TYR A 12 -7.73 -0.50 -14.19
N GLY A 13 -8.73 0.17 -14.77
CA GLY A 13 -9.93 -0.49 -15.29
C GLY A 13 -10.86 -0.96 -14.17
N THR A 14 -11.68 -1.95 -14.47
CA THR A 14 -12.69 -2.50 -13.54
C THR A 14 -12.09 -3.32 -12.39
N ASP A 15 -10.86 -3.81 -12.58
CA ASP A 15 -10.17 -4.69 -11.64
C ASP A 15 -9.39 -3.87 -10.62
N THR A 16 -10.12 -3.10 -9.81
CA THR A 16 -9.53 -2.24 -8.77
C THR A 16 -10.10 -2.57 -7.40
N LEU A 17 -9.22 -2.77 -6.44
CA LEU A 17 -9.56 -2.83 -5.02
C LEU A 17 -9.44 -1.44 -4.41
N SER A 18 -10.32 -1.11 -3.47
CA SER A 18 -10.26 0.16 -2.74
C SER A 18 -10.45 -0.03 -1.26
N ALA A 19 -9.66 0.67 -0.45
CA ALA A 19 -9.81 0.73 1.00
C ALA A 19 -9.79 2.19 1.46
N VAL A 20 -10.81 2.60 2.20
CA VAL A 20 -10.88 3.93 2.81
C VAL A 20 -10.08 3.91 4.12
N ASN A 21 -9.40 5.00 4.45
CA ASN A 21 -8.75 5.14 5.75
C ASN A 21 -9.78 5.33 6.88
N GLU A 22 -9.35 5.20 8.14
CA GLU A 22 -10.23 5.28 9.31
C GLU A 22 -11.05 6.59 9.39
N THR A 23 -10.43 7.73 9.04
CA THR A 23 -11.07 9.04 9.09
C THR A 23 -11.87 9.39 7.83
N HIS A 24 -11.97 8.49 6.85
CA HIS A 24 -12.68 8.71 5.59
C HIS A 24 -12.20 9.92 4.77
N THR A 25 -10.93 10.30 4.92
CA THR A 25 -10.30 11.41 4.18
C THR A 25 -9.48 10.94 3.00
N PHE A 26 -8.99 9.70 3.02
CA PHE A 26 -8.14 9.13 2.00
C PHE A 26 -8.67 7.78 1.52
N VAL A 27 -8.41 7.47 0.25
CA VAL A 27 -8.73 6.16 -0.33
C VAL A 27 -7.48 5.59 -0.97
N LEU A 28 -7.11 4.38 -0.55
CA LEU A 28 -6.11 3.55 -1.20
C LEU A 28 -6.79 2.79 -2.34
N PHE A 29 -6.31 2.94 -3.55
CA PHE A 29 -6.69 2.11 -4.69
C PHE A 29 -5.53 1.23 -5.10
N GLN A 30 -5.81 -0.04 -5.37
CA GLN A 30 -4.84 -1.04 -5.78
C GLN A 30 -5.36 -1.77 -7.00
N GLN A 31 -4.51 -1.97 -8.00
CA GLN A 31 -4.85 -2.85 -9.11
C GLN A 31 -4.95 -4.28 -8.59
N ALA A 32 -6.06 -4.97 -8.89
CA ALA A 32 -6.21 -6.36 -8.49
C ALA A 32 -5.18 -7.23 -9.24
N SER A 33 -4.38 -7.98 -8.49
CA SER A 33 -3.32 -8.83 -9.04
C SER A 33 -3.92 -9.94 -9.90
N LYS A 34 -3.63 -9.96 -11.20
CA LYS A 34 -4.22 -10.93 -12.14
C LYS A 34 -3.57 -12.31 -12.18
N SER A 35 -2.46 -12.56 -11.47
CA SER A 35 -1.80 -13.86 -11.58
C SER A 35 -1.08 -14.33 -10.33
N ARG A 36 -1.42 -15.56 -9.90
CA ARG A 36 -0.62 -16.36 -8.96
C ARG A 36 0.71 -16.84 -9.57
N SER A 37 0.91 -16.73 -10.89
CA SER A 37 2.04 -17.34 -11.61
C SER A 37 3.30 -16.48 -11.70
N ASN A 38 3.21 -15.16 -11.47
CA ASN A 38 4.38 -14.28 -11.50
C ASN A 38 4.68 -13.73 -10.10
N PRO A 39 5.65 -14.30 -9.37
CA PRO A 39 6.03 -13.81 -8.05
C PRO A 39 6.60 -12.39 -8.08
N TYR A 40 7.05 -11.89 -9.24
CA TYR A 40 7.56 -10.53 -9.44
C TYR A 40 6.51 -9.56 -10.00
N ALA A 41 5.23 -9.96 -10.02
CA ALA A 41 4.16 -9.06 -10.43
C ALA A 41 4.18 -7.81 -9.55
N LYS A 42 4.13 -6.65 -10.21
CA LYS A 42 4.10 -5.36 -9.52
C LYS A 42 2.70 -5.09 -8.98
N THR A 43 2.64 -4.69 -7.73
CA THR A 43 1.43 -4.13 -7.14
C THR A 43 1.42 -2.64 -7.43
N HIS A 44 0.51 -2.22 -8.32
CA HIS A 44 0.26 -0.82 -8.63
C HIS A 44 -0.78 -0.27 -7.66
N PHE A 45 -0.49 0.88 -7.03
CA PHE A 45 -1.42 1.48 -6.09
C PHE A 45 -1.25 3.00 -6.01
N PHE A 46 -2.29 3.68 -5.54
CA PHE A 46 -2.24 5.11 -5.26
C PHE A 46 -3.15 5.49 -4.09
N VAL A 47 -2.84 6.60 -3.43
CA VAL A 47 -3.66 7.22 -2.40
C VAL A 47 -4.29 8.49 -2.95
N TYR A 48 -5.60 8.58 -2.83
CA TYR A 48 -6.39 9.73 -3.25
C TYR A 48 -6.87 10.52 -2.03
N ASP A 49 -6.67 11.84 -2.05
CA ASP A 49 -7.23 12.77 -1.07
C ASP A 49 -8.64 13.19 -1.51
N LEU A 50 -9.64 12.83 -0.70
CA LEU A 50 -11.04 13.12 -0.98
C LEU A 50 -11.40 14.60 -0.81
N LYS A 51 -10.66 15.35 0.02
CA LYS A 51 -10.88 16.79 0.24
C LYS A 51 -10.25 17.62 -0.86
N ARG A 52 -9.00 17.31 -1.22
CA ARG A 52 -8.23 18.02 -2.26
C ARG A 52 -8.54 17.53 -3.68
N ASN A 53 -9.22 16.39 -3.79
CA ASN A 53 -9.64 15.77 -5.03
C ASN A 53 -8.45 15.47 -5.97
N GLU A 54 -7.37 14.92 -5.41
CA GLU A 54 -6.14 14.61 -6.15
C GLU A 54 -5.45 13.34 -5.64
N VAL A 55 -4.55 12.79 -6.46
CA VAL A 55 -3.64 11.71 -6.06
C VAL A 55 -2.46 12.32 -5.31
N ILE A 56 -2.25 11.91 -4.06
CA ILE A 56 -1.17 12.45 -3.20
C ILE A 56 0.05 11.53 -3.11
N TYR A 57 -0.13 10.25 -3.45
CA TYR A 57 0.93 9.26 -3.50
C TYR A 57 0.57 8.18 -4.51
N GLU A 58 1.54 7.73 -5.30
CA GLU A 58 1.39 6.67 -6.30
C GLU A 58 2.71 5.91 -6.42
N ASP A 59 2.63 4.58 -6.48
CA ASP A 59 3.81 3.72 -6.59
C ASP A 59 3.47 2.36 -7.23
N SER A 60 4.51 1.64 -7.61
CA SER A 60 4.43 0.31 -8.23
C SER A 60 5.57 -0.57 -7.73
N ILE A 61 5.25 -1.52 -6.86
CA ILE A 61 6.26 -2.26 -6.09
C ILE A 61 6.11 -3.76 -6.35
N PRO A 62 7.18 -4.45 -6.80
CA PRO A 62 7.17 -5.89 -6.99
C PRO A 62 6.78 -6.64 -5.72
N SER A 63 5.88 -7.62 -5.86
CA SER A 63 5.55 -8.56 -4.78
C SER A 63 5.07 -7.88 -3.50
N ALA A 64 4.47 -6.68 -3.61
CA ALA A 64 4.08 -5.88 -2.48
C ALA A 64 2.62 -6.10 -2.08
N SER A 65 2.37 -6.07 -0.77
CA SER A 65 1.06 -5.87 -0.18
C SER A 65 1.03 -4.49 0.47
N VAL A 66 -0.02 -3.73 0.21
CA VAL A 66 -0.20 -2.37 0.73
C VAL A 66 -1.54 -2.32 1.45
N ARG A 67 -1.53 -1.76 2.67
CA ARG A 67 -2.74 -1.54 3.47
C ARG A 67 -2.58 -0.32 4.35
N TRP A 68 -3.69 0.22 4.83
CA TRP A 68 -3.66 1.24 5.88
C TRP A 68 -3.03 0.70 7.16
N HIS A 69 -2.14 1.49 7.76
CA HIS A 69 -1.61 1.25 9.10
C HIS A 69 -2.28 2.18 10.12
N THR A 70 -2.43 3.46 9.75
CA THR A 70 -3.20 4.46 10.49
C THR A 70 -4.00 5.31 9.50
N ALA A 71 -4.75 6.30 9.99
CA ALA A 71 -5.42 7.27 9.14
C ALA A 71 -4.49 8.04 8.18
N GLN A 72 -3.19 8.12 8.46
CA GLN A 72 -2.21 8.93 7.69
C GLN A 72 -0.99 8.13 7.23
N SER A 73 -1.01 6.81 7.36
CA SER A 73 0.14 5.98 6.96
C SER A 73 -0.26 4.65 6.36
N LEU A 74 0.58 4.18 5.44
CA LEU A 74 0.47 2.87 4.81
C LEU A 74 1.50 1.92 5.40
N LEU A 75 1.09 0.69 5.68
CA LEU A 75 2.02 -0.42 5.85
C LEU A 75 2.21 -1.09 4.50
N ILE A 76 3.44 -1.09 4.01
CA ILE A 76 3.83 -1.75 2.79
C ILE A 76 4.74 -2.92 3.15
N SER A 77 4.39 -4.11 2.68
CA SER A 77 5.15 -5.35 2.90
C SER A 77 5.56 -5.91 1.55
N ARG A 78 6.83 -6.27 1.35
CA ARG A 78 7.31 -6.93 0.13
C ARG A 78 8.18 -8.13 0.48
N GLN A 79 8.24 -9.09 -0.44
CA GLN A 79 9.13 -10.24 -0.29
C GLN A 79 10.60 -9.82 -0.39
N LYS A 80 11.45 -10.40 0.46
CA LYS A 80 12.91 -10.28 0.39
C LYS A 80 13.42 -11.08 -0.81
N GLY A 81 14.45 -10.55 -1.47
CA GLY A 81 15.18 -11.30 -2.50
C GLY A 81 16.09 -12.39 -1.93
N ILE A 82 16.49 -12.27 -0.66
CA ILE A 82 17.36 -13.22 0.05
C ILE A 82 16.81 -13.39 1.46
N ILE A 83 16.58 -14.64 1.86
CA ILE A 83 16.20 -15.01 3.23
C ILE A 83 17.50 -15.37 3.96
N GLN A 84 17.87 -14.60 4.98
CA GLN A 84 19.17 -14.75 5.67
C GLN A 84 19.16 -15.85 6.74
N ASP A 85 18.01 -16.12 7.36
CA ASP A 85 17.88 -17.09 8.45
C ASP A 85 16.50 -17.76 8.45
N THR A 86 16.38 -18.88 9.15
CA THR A 86 15.14 -19.63 9.41
C THR A 86 14.10 -18.86 10.22
N GLU A 87 14.50 -17.88 11.02
CA GLU A 87 13.59 -16.98 11.74
C GLU A 87 13.10 -15.78 10.89
N ASP A 88 13.69 -15.57 9.72
CA ASP A 88 13.28 -14.50 8.81
C ASP A 88 12.03 -14.93 8.02
N ASP A 89 10.92 -14.22 8.24
CA ASP A 89 9.67 -14.47 7.51
C ASP A 89 9.72 -14.08 6.03
N GLY A 90 10.90 -13.66 5.55
CA GLY A 90 11.19 -13.36 4.17
C GLY A 90 10.51 -12.09 3.69
N LYS A 91 10.10 -11.19 4.61
CA LYS A 91 9.41 -9.94 4.26
C LYS A 91 10.14 -8.72 4.81
N ILE A 92 10.24 -7.70 3.97
CA ILE A 92 10.58 -6.33 4.40
C ILE A 92 9.28 -5.58 4.56
N ARG A 93 9.16 -4.84 5.66
CA ARG A 93 7.99 -4.03 5.95
C ARG A 93 8.42 -2.60 6.20
N TYR A 94 7.64 -1.65 5.73
CA TYR A 94 7.86 -0.24 6.01
C TYR A 94 6.55 0.51 6.15
N ILE A 95 6.59 1.53 6.98
CA ILE A 95 5.52 2.50 7.15
C ILE A 95 5.84 3.71 6.30
N TYR A 96 4.94 4.04 5.38
CA TYR A 96 4.98 5.28 4.61
C TYR A 96 4.00 6.29 5.22
N ASP A 97 4.50 7.41 5.70
CA ASP A 97 3.70 8.48 6.28
C ASP A 97 3.32 9.51 5.19
N LEU A 98 2.02 9.75 5.01
CA LEU A 98 1.49 10.60 3.94
C LEU A 98 1.77 12.09 4.16
N ASN A 99 1.95 12.55 5.40
CA ASN A 99 2.20 13.95 5.71
C ASN A 99 3.66 14.31 5.44
N THR A 100 4.55 13.50 5.97
CA THR A 100 6.01 13.71 5.92
C THR A 100 6.63 13.17 4.64
N LYS A 101 5.93 12.27 3.93
CA LYS A 101 6.41 11.52 2.77
C LYS A 101 7.66 10.68 3.07
N LYS A 102 7.86 10.33 4.34
CA LYS A 102 9.00 9.53 4.80
C LYS A 102 8.61 8.08 4.95
N THR A 103 9.61 7.22 4.77
CA THR A 103 9.50 5.77 4.95
C THR A 103 10.34 5.35 6.15
N LYS A 104 9.76 4.54 7.04
CA LYS A 104 10.47 3.91 8.15
C LYS A 104 10.34 2.39 8.01
N GLU A 105 11.46 1.68 7.93
CA GLU A 105 11.47 0.23 7.98
C GLU A 105 11.01 -0.25 9.37
N VAL A 106 10.18 -1.29 9.39
CA VAL A 106 9.69 -1.91 10.63
C VAL A 106 10.06 -3.38 10.62
N SER A 107 10.80 -3.79 11.65
CA SER A 107 11.20 -5.18 11.83
C SER A 107 10.00 -6.05 12.21
N PRO A 108 9.96 -7.34 11.82
CA PRO A 108 8.89 -8.27 12.20
C PRO A 108 8.68 -8.38 13.72
N ASN A 109 9.73 -8.10 14.51
CA ASN A 109 9.72 -8.21 15.97
C ASN A 109 9.22 -6.98 16.73
N THR A 110 8.70 -5.94 16.07
CA THR A 110 8.06 -4.82 16.78
C THR A 110 6.55 -5.06 16.86
N GLN A 111 6.14 -6.16 17.50
CA GLN A 111 4.82 -6.23 18.12
C GLN A 111 4.95 -5.56 19.49
N ASN A 112 4.59 -4.29 19.59
CA ASN A 112 4.08 -3.59 20.79
C ASN A 112 4.43 -2.10 20.73
N GLU A 113 3.64 -1.33 19.99
CA GLU A 113 3.28 0.01 20.45
C GLU A 113 1.78 0.18 20.16
N LYS A 114 0.96 -0.32 21.10
CA LYS A 114 -0.39 0.21 21.31
C LYS A 114 -0.20 1.62 21.88
N ILE A 115 -0.79 2.62 21.22
CA ILE A 115 -1.18 3.88 21.84
C ILE A 115 -2.68 3.76 22.10
#